data_AF-A0A3S4JT15-F1
#
_entry.id   AF-A0A3S4JT15-F1
#
_cell.length_a   1.000
_cell.length_b   1.000
_cell.length_c   1.000
_cell.angle_alpha   90.00
_cell.angle_beta   90.00
_cell.angle_gamma   90.00
#
_symmetry.space_group_name_H-M   'P 1'
#
loop_
_entity.id
_entity.type
_entity.pdbx_description
1 polymer ?
#
loop_
_entity_poly.entity_id
_entity_poly.type
_entity_poly.pdbx_seq_one_letter_code
_entity_poly.pdbx_strand_id
1 'polypeptide(L)'
;MVYPISQAADITAFKAEYVPVGDDQLPMIEQTNEIVHKMNSLLPAPLLRHCQAILSDTGRLPSIDGGAKMSKSLGNTLQLSASEDAIHKAVSAMYTDPHHLNVSDPGQIEGNVVFTWLDAFHPDKTKVAAMKAHYQQGGLGDRTCKNELETCLQELIAPMRERRATYIQDKGMLMQILQQGSERAHEVTQTTLREVKRGLGLPVLF
;
A
#
# COMPACT_ATOMS: atom_id res chain seq x y z
N MET A 1 6.90 9.95 20.62
CA MET A 1 8.37 9.98 20.54
C MET A 1 9.04 8.59 20.52
N VAL A 2 8.39 7.49 20.95
CA VAL A 2 9.04 6.15 21.04
C VAL A 2 8.57 5.16 19.95
N TYR A 3 7.60 5.54 19.11
CA TYR A 3 7.00 4.64 18.11
C TYR A 3 7.99 4.00 17.12
N PRO A 4 9.04 4.70 16.63
CA PRO A 4 10.06 4.08 15.79
C PRO A 4 10.82 2.92 16.46
N ILE A 5 10.95 2.93 17.79
CA ILE A 5 11.62 1.86 18.54
C ILE A 5 10.74 0.60 18.58
N SER A 6 9.43 0.75 18.77
CA SER A 6 8.53 -0.41 18.69
C SER A 6 8.49 -1.01 17.30
N GLN A 7 8.55 -0.19 16.24
CA GLN A 7 8.62 -0.70 14.86
C GLN A 7 9.95 -1.42 14.58
N ALA A 8 11.06 -0.90 15.08
CA ALA A 8 12.35 -1.60 15.01
C ALA A 8 12.29 -2.95 15.74
N ALA A 9 11.61 -3.02 16.89
CA ALA A 9 11.38 -4.28 17.60
C ALA A 9 10.53 -5.25 16.77
N ASP A 10 9.47 -4.78 16.12
CA ASP A 10 8.65 -5.61 15.23
C ASP A 10 9.51 -6.20 14.09
N ILE A 11 10.30 -5.38 13.39
CA ILE A 11 11.17 -5.82 12.29
C ILE A 11 12.21 -6.83 12.78
N THR A 12 12.90 -6.52 13.88
CA THR A 12 14.02 -7.32 14.38
C THR A 12 13.57 -8.62 15.05
N ALA A 13 12.39 -8.65 15.68
CA ALA A 13 11.85 -9.88 16.27
C ALA A 13 11.61 -10.97 15.22
N PHE A 14 11.27 -10.59 13.98
CA PHE A 14 11.17 -11.50 12.84
C PHE A 14 12.48 -11.67 12.06
N LYS A 15 13.55 -10.95 12.43
CA LYS A 15 14.80 -10.86 11.67
C LYS A 15 14.55 -10.52 10.19
N ALA A 16 13.59 -9.65 9.93
CA ALA A 16 13.19 -9.31 8.57
C ALA A 16 14.31 -8.57 7.83
N GLU A 17 14.64 -9.05 6.63
CA GLU A 17 15.69 -8.49 5.77
C GLU A 17 15.14 -7.50 4.75
N TYR A 18 13.84 -7.56 4.48
CA TYR A 18 13.17 -6.75 3.47
C TYR A 18 11.86 -6.22 4.04
N VAL A 19 11.69 -4.89 4.01
CA VAL A 19 10.52 -4.22 4.59
C VAL A 19 9.93 -3.27 3.54
N PRO A 20 8.75 -3.59 2.99
CA PRO A 20 8.02 -2.67 2.12
C PRO A 20 7.62 -1.41 2.89
N VAL A 21 8.03 -0.25 2.39
CA VAL A 21 7.76 1.04 3.02
C VAL A 21 7.52 2.14 1.99
N GLY A 22 6.88 3.23 2.42
CA GLY A 22 6.89 4.48 1.64
C GLY A 22 8.19 5.26 1.86
N ASP A 23 8.49 6.19 0.96
CA ASP A 23 9.69 7.04 1.05
C ASP A 23 9.79 7.79 2.39
N ASP A 24 8.63 8.16 2.95
CA ASP A 24 8.52 8.86 4.24
C ASP A 24 8.96 8.02 5.45
N GLN A 25 9.17 6.72 5.27
CA GLN A 25 9.58 5.78 6.32
C GLN A 25 11.04 5.33 6.20
N LEU A 26 11.79 5.81 5.19
CA LEU A 26 13.23 5.52 5.08
C LEU A 26 14.03 5.88 6.35
N PRO A 27 13.77 7.02 7.02
CA PRO A 27 14.45 7.32 8.28
C PRO A 27 14.18 6.30 9.40
N MET A 28 12.99 5.66 9.41
CA MET A 28 12.66 4.61 10.38
C MET A 28 13.45 3.32 10.10
N ILE A 29 13.66 2.98 8.81
CA ILE A 29 14.50 1.85 8.40
C ILE A 29 15.97 2.09 8.76
N GLU A 30 16.48 3.30 8.53
CA GLU A 30 17.83 3.70 8.94
C GLU A 30 18.02 3.57 10.46
N GLN A 31 17.09 4.13 11.24
CA GLN A 31 17.12 4.01 12.69
C GLN A 31 17.02 2.56 13.17
N THR A 32 16.21 1.73 12.52
CA THR A 32 16.15 0.28 12.79
C THR A 32 17.51 -0.37 12.57
N ASN A 33 18.21 -0.02 11.50
CA ASN A 33 19.54 -0.52 11.20
C ASN A 33 20.62 -0.04 12.17
N GLU A 34 20.52 1.20 12.68
CA GLU A 34 21.38 1.67 13.78
C GLU A 34 21.16 0.87 15.07
N ILE A 35 19.90 0.58 15.41
CA ILE A 35 19.55 -0.26 16.57
C ILE A 35 20.11 -1.67 16.37
N VAL A 36 19.95 -2.27 15.19
CA VAL A 36 20.51 -3.58 14.85
C VAL A 36 22.03 -3.60 15.02
N HIS A 37 22.71 -2.57 14.48
CA HIS A 37 24.16 -2.44 14.61
C HIS A 37 24.58 -2.39 16.07
N LYS A 38 23.93 -1.52 16.87
CA LYS A 38 24.24 -1.37 18.29
C LYS A 38 23.94 -2.63 19.09
N MET A 39 22.82 -3.30 18.82
CA MET A 39 22.47 -4.55 19.49
C MET A 39 23.47 -5.65 19.18
N ASN A 40 23.84 -5.82 17.91
CA ASN A 40 24.84 -6.82 17.51
C ASN A 40 26.22 -6.54 18.14
N SER A 41 26.58 -5.28 18.39
CA SER A 41 27.84 -4.93 19.08
C SER A 41 27.85 -5.32 20.57
N LEU A 42 26.67 -5.57 21.17
CA LEU A 42 26.53 -5.98 22.57
C LEU A 42 26.49 -7.51 22.72
N LEU A 43 26.35 -8.24 21.61
CA LEU A 43 26.24 -9.69 21.59
C LEU A 43 27.60 -10.34 21.29
N PRO A 44 27.85 -11.59 21.73
CA PRO A 44 29.07 -12.33 21.41
C PRO A 44 29.28 -12.56 19.90
N ALA A 45 28.18 -12.58 19.14
CA ALA A 45 28.16 -12.67 17.68
C ALA A 45 26.93 -11.96 17.13
N PRO A 46 26.98 -11.44 15.88
CA PRO A 46 25.82 -10.83 15.24
C PRO A 46 24.63 -11.79 15.16
N LEU A 47 23.45 -11.32 15.55
CA LEU A 47 22.23 -12.11 15.62
C LEU A 47 21.07 -11.49 14.84
N LEU A 48 20.90 -10.18 14.95
CA LEU A 48 19.87 -9.42 14.26
C LEU A 48 20.35 -9.06 12.85
N ARG A 49 19.41 -8.94 11.91
CA ARG A 49 19.72 -8.63 10.52
C ARG A 49 19.39 -7.17 10.23
N HIS A 50 20.26 -6.55 9.43
CA HIS A 50 19.91 -5.29 8.80
C HIS A 50 18.77 -5.52 7.81
N CYS A 51 17.86 -4.56 7.73
CA CYS A 51 16.75 -4.59 6.81
C CYS A 51 16.95 -3.60 5.66
N GLN A 52 16.44 -3.98 4.48
CA GLN A 52 16.42 -3.19 3.27
C GLN A 52 15.00 -2.71 3.02
N ALA A 53 14.84 -1.42 2.74
CA ALA A 53 13.57 -0.86 2.32
C ALA A 53 13.23 -1.37 0.90
N ILE A 54 12.00 -1.85 0.72
CA ILE A 54 11.42 -2.05 -0.61
C ILE A 54 10.46 -0.89 -0.88
N LEU A 55 10.78 -0.08 -1.87
CA LEU A 55 9.95 1.05 -2.31
C LEU A 55 9.05 0.62 -3.46
N SER A 56 7.90 1.27 -3.58
CA SER A 56 6.99 1.09 -4.71
C SER A 56 7.43 1.96 -5.88
N ASP A 57 7.35 1.43 -7.10
CA ASP A 57 7.54 2.23 -8.33
C ASP A 57 6.40 3.24 -8.53
N THR A 58 5.24 2.98 -7.92
CA THR A 58 4.11 3.91 -7.92
C THR A 58 4.13 4.78 -6.67
N GLY A 59 4.14 6.09 -6.90
CA GLY A 59 4.01 7.09 -5.84
C GLY A 59 2.64 7.03 -5.15
N ARG A 60 2.46 7.88 -4.15
CA ARG A 60 1.20 7.97 -3.40
C ARG A 60 0.03 8.27 -4.34
N LEU A 61 -0.97 7.41 -4.32
CA LEU A 61 -2.16 7.56 -5.15
C LEU A 61 -2.95 8.83 -4.71
N PRO A 62 -3.29 9.73 -5.64
CA PRO A 62 -4.09 10.92 -5.34
C PRO A 62 -5.52 10.52 -4.97
N SER A 63 -6.17 11.39 -4.21
CA SER A 63 -7.58 11.22 -3.89
C SER A 63 -8.50 11.49 -5.06
N ILE A 64 -9.74 11.01 -4.93
CA ILE A 64 -10.75 11.13 -5.98
C ILE A 64 -11.05 12.59 -6.33
N ASP A 65 -10.78 13.53 -5.42
CA ASP A 65 -10.93 14.98 -5.57
C ASP A 65 -9.66 15.70 -6.06
N GLY A 66 -8.59 14.97 -6.38
CA GLY A 66 -7.31 15.53 -6.82
C GLY A 66 -6.36 15.96 -5.70
N GLY A 67 -6.73 15.77 -4.44
CA GLY A 67 -5.83 15.95 -3.31
C GLY A 67 -4.62 15.00 -3.34
N ALA A 68 -3.50 15.44 -2.78
CA ALA A 68 -2.25 14.66 -2.75
C ALA A 68 -2.33 13.37 -1.88
N LYS A 69 -3.41 13.17 -1.12
CA LYS A 69 -3.57 12.03 -0.23
C LYS A 69 -5.03 11.62 -0.07
N MET A 70 -5.28 10.33 -0.32
CA MET A 70 -6.46 9.64 0.18
C MET A 70 -6.40 9.41 1.69
N SER A 71 -7.42 9.85 2.42
CA SER A 71 -7.57 9.58 3.84
C SER A 71 -9.03 9.37 4.23
N LYS A 72 -9.28 8.32 5.03
CA LYS A 72 -10.63 8.04 5.55
C LYS A 72 -11.20 9.23 6.32
N SER A 73 -10.36 9.96 7.05
CA SER A 73 -10.76 11.14 7.81
C SER A 73 -11.17 12.32 6.93
N LEU A 74 -10.70 12.37 5.68
CA LEU A 74 -11.03 13.42 4.72
C LEU A 74 -12.23 13.04 3.83
N GLY A 75 -12.75 11.81 3.94
CA GLY A 75 -13.88 11.35 3.14
C GLY A 75 -13.58 11.19 1.65
N ASN A 76 -12.32 11.30 1.23
CA ASN A 76 -11.90 11.34 -0.18
C ASN A 76 -11.32 10.01 -0.69
N THR A 77 -11.74 8.90 -0.10
CA THR A 77 -11.23 7.55 -0.38
C THR A 77 -12.21 6.71 -1.20
N LEU A 78 -11.69 5.84 -2.07
CA LEU A 78 -12.43 4.68 -2.57
C LEU A 78 -12.00 3.43 -1.79
N GLN A 79 -12.96 2.75 -1.14
CA GLN A 79 -12.65 1.53 -0.37
C GLN A 79 -12.64 0.29 -1.26
N LEU A 80 -11.83 -0.71 -0.91
CA LEU A 80 -11.84 -2.03 -1.57
C LEU A 80 -13.17 -2.80 -1.40
N SER A 81 -14.04 -2.34 -0.50
CA SER A 81 -15.39 -2.85 -0.32
C SER A 81 -16.47 -1.98 -0.97
N ALA A 82 -16.10 -0.98 -1.76
CA ALA A 82 -17.05 -0.09 -2.44
C ALA A 82 -18.00 -0.89 -3.35
N SER A 83 -19.29 -0.52 -3.39
CA SER A 83 -20.22 -1.08 -4.38
C SER A 83 -19.90 -0.59 -5.79
N GLU A 84 -20.51 -1.21 -6.80
CA GLU A 84 -20.36 -0.77 -8.19
C GLU A 84 -20.82 0.67 -8.36
N ASP A 85 -21.96 1.02 -7.75
CA ASP A 85 -22.48 2.39 -7.72
C ASP A 85 -21.53 3.37 -7.02
N ALA A 86 -20.86 2.96 -5.94
CA ALA A 86 -19.88 3.80 -5.26
C ALA A 86 -18.62 4.03 -6.11
N ILE A 87 -18.16 3.01 -6.84
CA ILE A 87 -17.06 3.14 -7.82
C ILE A 87 -17.48 4.08 -8.95
N HIS A 88 -18.65 3.86 -9.54
CA HIS A 88 -19.20 4.70 -10.60
C HIS A 88 -19.27 6.18 -10.19
N LYS A 89 -19.85 6.47 -9.00
CA LYS A 89 -19.93 7.84 -8.46
C LYS A 89 -18.56 8.45 -8.22
N ALA A 90 -17.63 7.69 -7.66
CA ALA A 90 -16.27 8.17 -7.40
C ALA A 90 -15.53 8.52 -8.69
N VAL A 91 -15.51 7.62 -9.68
CA VAL A 91 -14.84 7.83 -10.96
C VAL A 91 -15.49 8.96 -11.76
N SER A 92 -16.83 9.03 -11.75
CA SER A 92 -17.57 10.12 -12.38
C SER A 92 -17.19 11.49 -11.81
N ALA A 93 -16.97 11.58 -10.50
CA ALA A 93 -16.58 12.79 -9.80
C ALA A 93 -15.08 13.14 -9.91
N MET A 94 -14.23 12.25 -10.45
CA MET A 94 -12.79 12.48 -10.49
C MET A 94 -12.41 13.72 -11.29
N TYR A 95 -11.47 14.48 -10.74
CA TYR A 95 -10.87 15.63 -11.40
C TYR A 95 -10.01 15.19 -12.59
N THR A 96 -10.12 15.91 -13.71
CA THR A 96 -9.41 15.64 -14.97
C THR A 96 -8.57 16.85 -15.34
N ASP A 97 -8.96 17.62 -16.35
CA ASP A 97 -8.30 18.85 -16.77
C ASP A 97 -9.35 19.97 -16.93
N PRO A 98 -9.26 21.09 -16.19
CA PRO A 98 -10.24 22.17 -16.27
C PRO A 98 -10.19 22.92 -17.61
N HIS A 99 -9.11 22.76 -18.39
CA HIS A 99 -8.94 23.39 -19.70
C HIS A 99 -9.42 22.50 -20.86
N HIS A 100 -9.71 21.22 -20.60
CA HIS A 100 -10.25 20.30 -21.60
C HIS A 100 -11.77 20.43 -21.66
N LEU A 101 -12.27 21.37 -22.47
CA LEU A 101 -13.70 21.72 -22.53
C LEU A 101 -14.47 20.90 -23.56
N ASN A 102 -13.85 20.60 -24.70
CA ASN A 102 -14.44 19.79 -25.77
C ASN A 102 -13.58 18.57 -26.06
N VAL A 103 -14.21 17.50 -26.57
CA VAL A 103 -13.52 16.25 -26.94
C VAL A 103 -12.39 16.48 -27.94
N SER A 104 -12.52 17.46 -28.84
CA SER A 104 -11.50 17.80 -29.83
C SER A 104 -10.30 18.57 -29.26
N ASP A 105 -10.44 19.15 -28.08
CA ASP A 105 -9.39 19.98 -27.50
C ASP A 105 -8.26 19.08 -26.98
N PRO A 106 -6.99 19.50 -27.09
CA PRO A 106 -5.89 18.77 -26.47
C PRO A 106 -5.97 18.90 -24.95
N GLY A 107 -5.81 17.79 -24.23
CA GLY A 107 -5.85 17.77 -22.76
C GLY A 107 -4.49 17.52 -22.09
N GLN A 108 -4.37 17.96 -20.83
CA GLN A 108 -3.18 17.76 -20.01
C GLN A 108 -3.26 16.46 -19.18
N ILE A 109 -2.16 15.69 -19.17
CA ILE A 109 -2.03 14.46 -18.36
C ILE A 109 -1.55 14.78 -16.94
N GLU A 110 -0.66 15.75 -16.79
CA GLU A 110 -0.17 16.19 -15.48
C GLU A 110 -1.32 16.77 -14.65
N GLY A 111 -1.48 16.27 -13.42
CA GLY A 111 -2.60 16.64 -12.55
C GLY A 111 -3.92 15.92 -12.84
N ASN A 112 -4.01 15.14 -13.92
CA ASN A 112 -5.21 14.37 -14.24
C ASN A 112 -5.28 13.10 -13.40
N VAL A 113 -6.22 13.08 -12.45
CA VAL A 113 -6.40 11.98 -11.48
C VAL A 113 -6.75 10.67 -12.20
N VAL A 114 -7.55 10.75 -13.27
CA VAL A 114 -8.00 9.56 -14.02
C VAL A 114 -6.82 8.82 -14.63
N PHE A 115 -5.90 9.54 -15.28
CA PHE A 115 -4.70 8.92 -15.84
C PHE A 115 -3.74 8.40 -14.78
N THR A 116 -3.63 9.07 -13.63
CA THR A 116 -2.81 8.60 -12.51
C THR A 116 -3.35 7.26 -11.97
N TRP A 117 -4.67 7.10 -11.90
CA TRP A 117 -5.30 5.85 -11.49
C TRP A 117 -5.22 4.76 -12.56
N LEU A 118 -5.36 5.11 -13.86
CA LEU A 118 -5.11 4.18 -14.96
C LEU A 118 -3.67 3.66 -14.94
N ASP A 119 -2.69 4.52 -14.69
CA ASP A 119 -1.29 4.11 -14.54
C ASP A 119 -1.08 3.15 -13.36
N ALA A 120 -1.81 3.33 -12.26
CA ALA A 120 -1.69 2.46 -11.09
C ALA A 120 -2.35 1.09 -11.32
N PHE A 121 -3.56 1.06 -11.89
CA PHE A 121 -4.42 -0.13 -11.85
C PHE A 121 -4.65 -0.82 -13.18
N HIS A 122 -4.54 -0.12 -14.31
CA HIS A 122 -4.84 -0.71 -15.60
C HIS A 122 -3.77 -1.76 -15.97
N PRO A 123 -4.15 -3.00 -16.31
CA PRO A 123 -3.18 -4.07 -16.57
C PRO A 123 -2.42 -3.85 -17.88
N ASP A 124 -3.08 -3.31 -18.92
CA ASP A 124 -2.46 -3.01 -20.21
C ASP A 124 -1.90 -1.57 -20.21
N LYS A 125 -0.59 -1.45 -19.97
CA LYS A 125 0.12 -0.16 -19.97
C LYS A 125 0.26 0.44 -21.38
N THR A 126 0.27 -0.39 -22.41
CA THR A 126 0.37 0.08 -23.81
C THR A 126 -0.92 0.80 -24.22
N LYS A 127 -2.08 0.27 -23.84
CA LYS A 127 -3.37 0.95 -24.02
C LYS A 127 -3.42 2.28 -23.29
N VAL A 128 -2.98 2.34 -22.03
CA VAL A 128 -2.93 3.60 -21.27
C VAL A 128 -2.02 4.62 -21.96
N ALA A 129 -0.84 4.21 -22.43
CA ALA A 129 0.06 5.10 -23.17
C ALA A 129 -0.58 5.64 -24.47
N ALA A 130 -1.30 4.78 -25.22
CA ALA A 130 -2.03 5.21 -26.41
C ALA A 130 -3.17 6.19 -26.08
N MET A 131 -3.91 5.94 -24.99
CA MET A 131 -4.95 6.85 -24.51
C MET A 131 -4.39 8.21 -24.11
N LYS A 132 -3.24 8.23 -23.41
CA LYS A 132 -2.55 9.49 -23.08
C LYS A 132 -2.17 10.27 -24.33
N ALA A 133 -1.57 9.61 -25.31
CA ALA A 133 -1.19 10.25 -26.57
C ALA A 133 -2.41 10.83 -27.31
N HIS A 134 -3.52 10.07 -27.38
CA HIS A 134 -4.77 10.54 -28.00
C HIS A 134 -5.40 11.71 -27.23
N TYR A 135 -5.40 11.67 -25.89
CA TYR A 135 -5.89 12.76 -25.06
C TYR A 135 -5.07 14.05 -25.26
N GLN A 136 -3.74 13.95 -25.36
CA GLN A 136 -2.86 15.10 -25.59
C GLN A 136 -2.99 15.68 -27.00
N GLN A 137 -3.36 14.86 -27.99
CA GLN A 137 -3.61 15.32 -29.36
C GLN A 137 -4.98 15.99 -29.52
N GLY A 138 -5.93 15.66 -28.64
CA GLY A 138 -7.34 15.95 -28.81
C GLY A 138 -8.05 14.84 -29.60
N GLY A 139 -9.34 14.66 -29.33
CA GLY A 139 -10.20 13.61 -29.89
C GLY A 139 -10.67 12.56 -28.87
N LEU A 140 -10.15 12.58 -27.63
CA LEU A 140 -10.53 11.65 -26.56
C LEU A 140 -11.19 12.38 -25.40
N GLY A 141 -12.50 12.15 -25.21
CA GLY A 141 -13.26 12.79 -24.14
C GLY A 141 -13.00 12.18 -22.75
N ASP A 142 -13.12 13.01 -21.70
CA ASP A 142 -12.97 12.59 -20.30
C ASP A 142 -13.88 11.43 -19.91
N ARG A 143 -15.10 11.42 -20.44
CA ARG A 143 -16.06 10.33 -20.20
C ARG A 143 -15.50 8.98 -20.66
N THR A 144 -14.82 8.94 -21.80
CA THR A 144 -14.22 7.70 -22.31
C THR A 144 -13.09 7.23 -21.39
N CYS A 145 -12.21 8.15 -20.96
CA CYS A 145 -11.14 7.85 -20.00
C CYS A 145 -11.69 7.36 -18.66
N LYS A 146 -12.75 8.00 -18.15
CA LYS A 146 -13.44 7.61 -16.92
C LYS A 146 -14.11 6.24 -17.04
N ASN A 147 -14.79 5.96 -18.14
CA ASN A 147 -15.43 4.64 -18.36
C ASN A 147 -14.39 3.51 -18.40
N GLU A 148 -13.22 3.76 -19.00
CA GLU A 148 -12.12 2.80 -19.01
C GLU A 148 -11.60 2.55 -17.58
N LEU A 149 -11.39 3.63 -16.81
CA LEU A 149 -10.96 3.51 -15.42
C LEU A 149 -12.01 2.78 -14.57
N GLU A 150 -13.28 3.11 -14.74
CA GLU A 150 -14.38 2.45 -14.05
C GLU A 150 -14.36 0.94 -14.32
N THR A 151 -14.30 0.53 -15.59
CA THR A 151 -14.23 -0.88 -15.98
C THR A 151 -13.06 -1.58 -15.30
N CYS A 152 -11.86 -0.99 -15.38
CA CYS A 152 -10.67 -1.50 -14.73
C CYS A 152 -10.83 -1.68 -13.21
N LEU A 153 -11.42 -0.70 -12.51
CA LEU A 153 -11.62 -0.77 -11.07
C LEU A 153 -12.69 -1.78 -10.68
N GLN A 154 -13.78 -1.89 -11.45
CA GLN A 154 -14.84 -2.88 -11.21
C GLN A 154 -14.27 -4.31 -11.31
N GLU A 155 -13.51 -4.59 -12.37
CA GLU A 155 -12.85 -5.89 -12.59
C GLU A 155 -11.84 -6.22 -11.49
N LEU A 156 -11.03 -5.23 -11.08
CA LEU A 156 -10.06 -5.39 -10.00
C LEU A 156 -10.73 -5.68 -8.65
N ILE A 157 -11.79 -4.95 -8.33
CA ILE A 157 -12.41 -4.95 -6.99
C ILE A 157 -13.46 -6.06 -6.85
N ALA A 158 -14.15 -6.48 -7.91
CA ALA A 158 -15.15 -7.55 -7.90
C ALA A 158 -14.72 -8.82 -7.13
N PRO A 159 -13.58 -9.48 -7.44
CA PRO A 159 -13.16 -10.67 -6.70
C PRO A 159 -12.79 -10.37 -5.24
N MET A 160 -12.40 -9.14 -4.92
CA MET A 160 -12.15 -8.73 -3.52
C MET A 160 -13.46 -8.62 -2.74
N ARG A 161 -14.52 -8.07 -3.36
CA ARG A 161 -15.86 -7.96 -2.76
C ARG A 161 -16.48 -9.31 -2.50
N GLU A 162 -16.38 -10.24 -3.46
CA GLU A 162 -16.88 -11.62 -3.32
C GLU A 162 -16.20 -12.37 -2.18
N ARG A 163 -14.86 -12.32 -2.13
CA ARG A 163 -14.09 -12.94 -1.02
C ARG A 163 -14.47 -12.31 0.31
N ARG A 164 -14.58 -10.98 0.39
CA ARG A 164 -15.00 -10.29 1.61
C ARG A 164 -16.40 -10.71 2.06
N ALA A 165 -17.35 -10.84 1.12
CA ALA A 165 -18.71 -11.30 1.41
C ALA A 165 -18.74 -12.73 1.95
N THR A 166 -17.85 -13.60 1.47
CA THR A 166 -17.68 -14.96 1.99
C THR A 166 -17.13 -14.92 3.43
N TYR A 167 -16.02 -14.22 3.66
CA TYR A 167 -15.36 -14.20 4.97
C TYR A 167 -16.20 -13.52 6.07
N ILE A 168 -17.00 -12.50 5.73
CA ILE A 168 -17.80 -11.79 6.75
C ILE A 168 -18.98 -12.63 7.28
N GLN A 169 -19.39 -13.68 6.55
CA GLN A 169 -20.42 -14.61 7.00
C GLN A 169 -19.90 -15.55 8.09
N ASP A 170 -18.60 -15.83 8.12
CA ASP A 170 -17.96 -16.68 9.12
C ASP A 170 -16.90 -15.90 9.93
N LYS A 171 -17.39 -15.21 10.96
CA LYS A 171 -16.50 -14.54 11.93
C LYS A 171 -15.59 -15.52 12.67
N GLY A 172 -16.01 -16.78 12.84
CA GLY A 172 -15.21 -17.80 13.52
C GLY A 172 -13.96 -18.13 12.71
N MET A 173 -14.11 -18.36 11.42
CA MET A 173 -12.99 -18.54 10.48
C MET A 173 -12.04 -17.35 10.49
N LEU A 174 -12.55 -16.11 10.47
CA LEU A 174 -11.71 -14.91 10.54
C LEU A 174 -10.86 -14.86 11.82
N MET A 175 -11.46 -15.16 12.97
CA MET A 175 -10.75 -15.22 14.24
C MET A 175 -9.71 -16.34 14.26
N GLN A 176 -10.01 -17.50 13.67
CA GLN A 176 -9.07 -18.61 13.55
C GLN A 176 -7.86 -18.25 12.68
N ILE A 177 -8.06 -17.58 11.54
CA ILE A 177 -6.97 -17.11 10.67
C ILE A 177 -6.05 -16.14 11.44
N LEU A 178 -6.63 -15.19 12.18
CA LEU A 178 -5.86 -14.26 13.00
C LEU A 178 -5.09 -14.99 14.10
N GLN A 179 -5.75 -15.92 14.81
CA GLN A 179 -5.14 -16.69 15.88
C GLN A 179 -3.95 -17.53 15.38
N GLN A 180 -4.13 -18.29 14.29
CA GLN A 180 -3.06 -19.10 13.71
C GLN A 180 -1.86 -18.25 13.27
N GLY A 181 -2.13 -17.08 12.67
CA GLY A 181 -1.08 -16.13 12.30
C GLY A 181 -0.34 -15.58 13.52
N SER A 182 -1.07 -15.22 14.59
CA SER A 182 -0.49 -14.75 15.84
C SER A 182 0.32 -15.81 16.56
N GLU A 183 -0.13 -17.07 16.58
CA GLU A 183 0.59 -18.19 17.21
C GLU A 183 1.91 -18.44 16.48
N ARG A 184 1.87 -18.54 15.14
CA ARG A 184 3.09 -18.67 14.32
C ARG A 184 4.04 -17.49 14.52
N ALA A 185 3.51 -16.27 14.56
CA ALA A 185 4.31 -15.08 14.82
C ALA A 185 4.95 -15.12 16.22
N HIS A 186 4.20 -15.57 17.22
CA HIS A 186 4.68 -15.70 18.58
C HIS A 186 5.86 -16.68 18.66
N GLU A 187 5.75 -17.86 18.05
CA GLU A 187 6.85 -18.84 18.03
C GLU A 187 8.15 -18.29 17.44
N VAL A 188 8.05 -17.56 16.32
CA VAL A 188 9.21 -16.93 15.67
C VAL A 188 9.82 -15.86 16.57
N THR A 189 9.00 -14.94 17.07
CA THR A 189 9.48 -13.82 17.90
C THR A 189 10.04 -14.28 19.25
N GLN A 190 9.44 -15.30 19.89
CA GLN A 190 9.98 -15.88 21.12
C GLN A 190 11.32 -16.57 20.89
N THR A 191 11.53 -17.18 19.73
CA THR A 191 12.84 -17.76 19.38
C THR A 191 13.91 -16.67 19.29
N THR A 192 13.65 -15.60 18.53
CA THR A 192 14.56 -14.45 18.45
C THR A 192 14.81 -13.82 19.82
N LEU A 193 13.77 -13.64 20.64
CA LEU A 193 13.89 -13.07 21.98
C LEU A 193 14.78 -13.92 22.89
N ARG A 194 14.64 -15.25 22.86
CA ARG A 194 15.48 -16.17 23.65
C ARG A 194 16.94 -16.08 23.23
N GLU A 195 17.23 -16.00 21.94
CA GLU A 195 18.60 -15.85 21.43
C GLU A 195 19.23 -14.52 21.87
N VAL A 196 18.47 -13.42 21.78
CA VAL A 196 18.92 -12.10 22.25
C VAL A 196 19.19 -12.12 23.74
N LYS A 197 18.25 -12.63 24.55
CA LYS A 197 18.43 -12.75 26.01
C LYS A 197 19.67 -13.56 26.37
N ARG A 198 19.86 -14.71 25.72
CA ARG A 198 21.03 -15.57 25.92
C ARG A 198 22.33 -14.85 25.56
N GLY A 199 22.37 -14.15 24.43
CA GLY A 199 23.55 -13.40 24.01
C GLY A 199 23.88 -12.24 24.95
N LEU A 200 22.88 -11.62 25.57
CA LEU A 200 23.07 -10.58 26.60
C LEU A 200 23.36 -11.14 28.01
N GLY A 201 23.39 -12.47 28.19
CA GLY A 201 23.57 -13.08 29.51
C GLY A 201 22.37 -12.95 30.45
N LEU A 202 21.17 -12.68 29.91
CA LEU A 202 19.94 -12.58 30.69
C LEU A 202 19.32 -13.96 30.93
N PRO A 203 18.60 -14.16 32.07
CA PRO A 203 17.89 -15.41 32.32
C PRO A 203 16.84 -15.69 31.24
N VAL A 204 16.85 -16.93 30.74
CA VAL A 204 15.81 -17.45 29.84
C VAL A 204 14.96 -18.41 30.68
N LEU A 205 13.85 -17.90 31.22
CA LEU A 205 12.86 -18.75 31.89
C LEU A 205 12.13 -19.58 30.83
N PHE A 206 11.93 -20.85 31.14
CA PHE A 206 11.25 -21.84 30.28
C PHE A 206 9.76 -21.51 30.12
#